data_AF-A0AA91TK52-F1
#
_entry.id   AF-A0AA91TK52-F1
#
_cell.length_a   1.000
_cell.length_b   1.000
_cell.length_c   1.000
_cell.angle_alpha   90.00
_cell.angle_beta   90.00
_cell.angle_gamma   90.00
#
_symmetry.space_group_name_H-M   'P 1'
#
loop_
_entity.id
_entity.type
_entity.pdbx_description
1 polymer ?
#
loop_
_entity_poly.entity_id
_entity_poly.type
_entity_poly.pdbx_seq_one_letter_code
_entity_poly.pdbx_strand_id
1 'polypeptide(L)'
;MINTLNDFKLLESEELKNSIAEFLFKLYCKLPEQFKESALPTTENDDFVEVVIPTRRQVMMEDLVDLLEKKVGLHILYASKMKFGKHLRAVAYSTPVEGSMFIVHLGSEQYGILDSMTVHFFDSEEIMLLSIHRLLRDNTHVEAEVLECQKMNQILSHFF
;
A
#
# COMPACT_ATOMS: atom_id res chain seq x y z
N MET A 1 3.99 -14.39 -14.95
CA MET A 1 5.32 -14.95 -14.61
C MET A 1 5.86 -14.16 -13.42
N ILE A 2 6.26 -14.80 -12.32
CA ILE A 2 6.77 -14.06 -11.15
C ILE A 2 8.28 -13.86 -11.31
N ASN A 3 8.71 -12.61 -11.42
CA ASN A 3 10.12 -12.24 -11.47
C ASN A 3 10.49 -11.46 -10.20
N THR A 4 11.54 -11.87 -9.50
CA THR A 4 11.96 -11.22 -8.25
C THR A 4 13.28 -10.50 -8.47
N LEU A 5 13.27 -9.20 -8.18
CA LEU A 5 14.37 -8.26 -8.36
C LEU A 5 14.83 -7.74 -7.00
N ASN A 6 16.13 -7.45 -6.90
CA ASN A 6 16.68 -6.84 -5.70
C ASN A 6 16.31 -5.36 -5.55
N ASP A 7 15.96 -4.68 -6.65
CA ASP A 7 15.62 -3.26 -6.69
C ASP A 7 14.75 -2.93 -7.91
N PHE A 8 13.81 -2.01 -7.73
CA PHE A 8 12.89 -1.57 -8.78
C PHE A 8 13.59 -0.89 -9.97
N LYS A 9 14.83 -0.41 -9.81
CA LYS A 9 15.60 0.16 -10.92
C LYS A 9 15.88 -0.86 -12.04
N LEU A 10 15.74 -2.16 -11.75
CA LEU A 10 15.92 -3.26 -12.70
C LEU A 10 14.68 -3.59 -13.53
N LEU A 11 13.52 -2.97 -13.25
CA LEU A 11 12.30 -3.14 -14.03
C LEU A 11 12.53 -2.82 -15.52
N GLU A 12 11.76 -3.39 -16.43
CA GLU A 12 11.79 -2.96 -17.84
C GLU A 12 10.93 -1.71 -18.08
N SER A 13 9.81 -1.58 -17.36
CA SER A 13 8.88 -0.45 -17.49
C SER A 13 9.42 0.82 -16.84
N GLU A 14 9.75 1.82 -17.66
CA GLU A 14 10.15 3.15 -17.18
C GLU A 14 9.01 3.91 -16.49
N GLU A 15 7.77 3.69 -16.92
CA GLU A 15 6.59 4.30 -16.29
C GLU A 15 6.44 3.83 -14.83
N LEU A 16 6.56 2.53 -14.60
CA LEU A 16 6.49 1.97 -13.25
C LEU A 16 7.68 2.41 -12.40
N LYS A 17 8.89 2.50 -12.97
CA LYS A 17 10.05 3.07 -12.24
C LYS A 17 9.80 4.50 -11.79
N ASN A 18 9.24 5.33 -12.66
CA ASN A 18 8.94 6.72 -12.36
C ASN A 18 7.86 6.82 -11.27
N SER A 19 6.78 6.05 -11.38
CA SER A 19 5.72 5.96 -10.36
C SER A 19 6.27 5.56 -8.98
N ILE A 20 7.13 4.53 -8.93
CA ILE A 20 7.80 4.10 -7.71
C ILE A 20 8.72 5.21 -7.17
N ALA A 21 9.54 5.82 -8.02
CA ALA A 21 10.47 6.87 -7.62
C ALA A 21 9.74 8.12 -7.06
N GLU A 22 8.64 8.53 -7.69
CA GLU A 22 7.82 9.65 -7.23
C GLU A 22 7.16 9.36 -5.88
N PHE A 23 6.60 8.16 -5.72
CA PHE A 23 6.05 7.73 -4.44
C PHE A 23 7.11 7.73 -3.34
N LEU A 24 8.27 7.13 -3.60
CA LEU A 24 9.38 7.08 -2.66
C LEU A 24 9.89 8.47 -2.29
N PHE A 25 10.05 9.36 -3.27
CA PHE A 25 10.44 10.75 -3.02
C PHE A 25 9.45 11.45 -2.08
N LYS A 26 8.14 11.33 -2.36
CA LYS A 26 7.07 11.88 -1.52
C LYS A 26 7.09 11.28 -0.12
N LEU A 27 7.29 9.97 -0.02
CA LEU A 27 7.34 9.23 1.24
C LEU A 27 8.52 9.70 2.10
N TYR A 28 9.74 9.76 1.54
CA TYR A 28 10.94 10.18 2.26
C TYR A 28 10.91 11.66 2.64
N CYS A 29 10.33 12.53 1.81
CA CYS A 29 10.19 13.94 2.13
C CYS A 29 9.19 14.19 3.28
N LYS A 30 8.07 13.46 3.28
CA LYS A 30 6.98 13.69 4.24
C LYS A 30 7.12 12.89 5.53
N LEU A 31 7.75 11.71 5.47
CA LEU A 31 7.93 10.78 6.58
C LEU A 31 9.40 10.37 6.76
N PRO A 32 10.34 11.33 6.84
CA PRO A 32 11.77 11.02 6.92
C PRO A 32 12.13 10.25 8.19
N GLU A 33 11.35 10.35 9.27
CA GLU A 33 11.62 9.61 10.52
C GLU A 33 11.26 8.13 10.42
N GLN A 34 10.35 7.75 9.53
CA GLN A 34 9.84 6.39 9.42
C GLN A 34 10.51 5.58 8.32
N PHE A 35 10.99 6.23 7.25
CA PHE A 35 11.53 5.52 6.08
C PHE A 35 12.91 6.05 5.69
N LYS A 36 13.82 5.15 5.29
CA LYS A 36 15.14 5.49 4.73
C LYS A 36 15.29 4.86 3.36
N GLU A 37 16.12 5.48 2.54
CA GLU A 37 16.55 4.88 1.30
C GLU A 37 17.33 3.58 1.57
N SER A 38 16.93 2.52 0.89
CA SER A 38 17.58 1.22 0.89
C SER A 38 17.32 0.54 -0.45
N ALA A 39 17.99 -0.58 -0.71
CA ALA A 39 17.52 -1.49 -1.77
C ALA A 39 16.09 -1.92 -1.43
N LEU A 40 15.22 -1.93 -2.43
CA LEU A 40 13.80 -2.25 -2.26
C LEU A 40 13.48 -3.55 -2.99
N PRO A 41 13.31 -4.66 -2.25
CA PRO A 41 12.86 -5.92 -2.84
C PRO A 41 11.63 -5.68 -3.69
N THR A 42 11.71 -6.10 -4.95
CA THR A 42 10.69 -5.82 -5.95
C THR A 42 10.28 -7.11 -6.65
N THR A 43 8.99 -7.36 -6.77
CA THR A 43 8.46 -8.54 -7.46
C THR A 43 7.51 -8.10 -8.56
N GLU A 44 7.84 -8.45 -9.80
CA GLU A 44 6.97 -8.25 -10.95
C GLU A 44 5.93 -9.38 -10.99
N ASN A 45 4.66 -9.00 -10.95
CA ASN A 45 3.52 -9.86 -11.24
C ASN A 45 2.88 -9.44 -12.56
N ASP A 46 1.96 -10.24 -13.07
CA ASP A 46 1.30 -9.97 -14.36
C ASP A 46 0.40 -8.72 -14.31
N ASP A 47 -0.14 -8.38 -13.13
CA ASP A 47 -1.09 -7.27 -12.94
C ASP A 47 -0.47 -6.03 -12.23
N PHE A 48 0.65 -6.20 -11.52
CA PHE A 48 1.25 -5.16 -10.70
C PHE A 48 2.71 -5.45 -10.34
N VAL A 49 3.43 -4.40 -9.93
CA VAL A 49 4.75 -4.53 -9.30
C VAL A 49 4.62 -4.36 -7.80
N GLU A 50 5.06 -5.36 -7.05
CA GLU A 50 5.15 -5.30 -5.59
C GLU A 50 6.51 -4.73 -5.17
N VAL A 51 6.51 -3.76 -4.26
CA VAL A 51 7.71 -3.19 -3.66
C VAL A 51 7.59 -3.26 -2.15
N VAL A 52 8.60 -3.84 -1.48
CA VAL A 52 8.67 -3.90 -0.02
C VAL A 52 9.57 -2.78 0.49
N ILE A 53 8.99 -1.89 1.29
CA ILE A 53 9.66 -0.71 1.82
C ILE A 53 9.91 -0.90 3.31
N PRO A 54 11.17 -1.10 3.74
CA PRO A 54 11.48 -1.25 5.15
C PRO A 54 11.34 0.07 5.90
N THR A 55 10.77 0.00 7.10
CA THR A 55 10.79 1.10 8.05
C THR A 55 12.18 1.24 8.68
N ARG A 56 12.54 2.44 9.14
CA ARG A 56 13.81 2.71 9.84
C ARG A 56 13.89 1.99 11.18
N ARG A 57 12.75 1.85 11.84
CA ARG A 57 12.52 1.30 13.18
C ARG A 57 11.11 0.75 13.20
N GLN A 58 10.82 -0.10 14.19
CA GLN A 58 9.45 -0.54 14.43
C GLN A 58 8.49 0.65 14.59
N VAL A 59 7.37 0.60 13.85
CA VAL A 59 6.31 1.63 13.87
C VAL A 59 4.99 0.97 14.22
N MET A 60 4.15 1.68 14.98
CA MET A 60 2.78 1.25 15.22
C MET A 60 1.94 1.48 13.95
N MET A 61 1.19 0.46 13.53
CA MET A 61 0.40 0.49 12.30
C MET A 61 -0.62 1.63 12.32
N GLU A 62 -1.27 1.87 13.46
CA GLU A 62 -2.25 2.96 13.62
C GLU A 62 -1.59 4.33 13.36
N ASP A 63 -0.39 4.58 13.92
CA ASP A 63 0.37 5.80 13.64
C ASP A 63 0.76 5.91 12.17
N LEU A 64 1.17 4.81 11.54
CA LEU A 64 1.56 4.82 10.13
C LEU A 64 0.36 5.08 9.20
N VAL A 65 -0.79 4.47 9.47
CA VAL A 65 -2.05 4.71 8.74
C VAL A 65 -2.40 6.20 8.78
N ASP A 66 -2.40 6.79 9.98
CA ASP A 66 -2.66 8.21 10.20
C ASP A 66 -1.69 9.11 9.41
N LEU A 67 -0.41 8.74 9.39
CA LEU A 67 0.63 9.49 8.67
C LEU A 67 0.46 9.38 7.15
N LEU A 68 0.09 8.21 6.63
CA LEU A 68 -0.18 7.99 5.22
C LEU A 68 -1.41 8.78 4.75
N GLU A 69 -2.47 8.79 5.54
CA GLU A 69 -3.67 9.58 5.23
C GLU A 69 -3.35 11.09 5.29
N LYS A 70 -2.89 11.59 6.45
CA LYS A 70 -2.83 13.03 6.71
C LYS A 70 -1.65 13.73 6.05
N LYS A 71 -0.49 13.05 5.98
CA LYS A 71 0.72 13.64 5.39
C LYS A 71 0.86 13.25 3.94
N VAL A 72 0.80 11.96 3.60
CA VAL A 72 0.99 11.51 2.21
C VAL A 72 -0.25 11.83 1.36
N GLY A 73 -1.45 11.78 1.93
CA GLY A 73 -2.71 12.05 1.23
C GLY A 73 -3.26 10.80 0.55
N LEU A 74 -3.14 9.64 1.20
CA LEU A 74 -3.74 8.39 0.72
C LEU A 74 -5.15 8.21 1.27
N HIS A 75 -5.97 7.46 0.54
CA HIS A 75 -7.30 7.07 0.99
C HIS A 75 -7.23 5.76 1.76
N ILE A 76 -7.73 5.72 2.98
CA ILE A 76 -7.82 4.47 3.74
C ILE A 76 -8.98 3.66 3.21
N LEU A 77 -8.70 2.50 2.60
CA LEU A 77 -9.73 1.61 2.07
C LEU A 77 -10.45 0.90 3.20
N TYR A 78 -9.70 0.24 4.08
CA TYR A 78 -10.21 -0.37 5.30
C TYR A 78 -9.10 -0.59 6.32
N ALA A 79 -9.51 -0.76 7.58
CA ALA A 79 -8.68 -1.26 8.67
C ALA A 79 -9.45 -2.29 9.49
N SER A 80 -8.79 -3.37 9.90
CA SER A 80 -9.41 -4.44 10.67
C SER A 80 -8.48 -5.06 11.72
N LYS A 81 -9.10 -5.57 12.78
CA LYS A 81 -8.46 -6.28 13.89
C LYS A 81 -8.97 -7.72 13.95
N MET A 82 -8.07 -8.65 14.19
CA MET A 82 -8.34 -10.07 14.32
C MET A 82 -7.63 -10.62 15.56
N LYS A 83 -8.10 -11.75 16.07
CA LYS A 83 -7.49 -12.47 17.21
C LYS A 83 -7.23 -11.54 18.41
N PHE A 84 -8.27 -10.84 18.88
CA PHE A 84 -8.19 -9.91 20.02
C PHE A 84 -7.13 -8.82 19.84
N GLY A 85 -7.02 -8.28 18.62
CA GLY A 85 -6.09 -7.21 18.30
C GLY A 85 -4.63 -7.66 18.15
N LYS A 86 -4.34 -8.97 18.13
CA LYS A 86 -2.99 -9.46 17.80
C LYS A 86 -2.67 -9.23 16.32
N HIS A 87 -3.66 -9.45 15.47
CA HIS A 87 -3.52 -9.39 14.02
C HIS A 87 -4.21 -8.14 13.51
N LEU A 88 -3.45 -7.24 12.91
CA LEU A 88 -3.94 -5.97 12.39
C LEU A 88 -3.68 -5.91 10.88
N ARG A 89 -4.66 -5.40 10.13
CA ARG A 89 -4.51 -5.13 8.70
C ARG A 89 -5.07 -3.77 8.37
N ALA A 90 -4.40 -3.04 7.50
CA ALA A 90 -4.92 -1.84 6.88
C ALA A 90 -4.50 -1.78 5.42
N VAL A 91 -5.38 -1.25 4.59
CA VAL A 91 -5.11 -1.01 3.17
C VAL A 91 -5.42 0.44 2.87
N ALA A 92 -4.51 1.10 2.16
CA ALA A 92 -4.68 2.45 1.65
C ALA A 92 -4.38 2.50 0.15
N TYR A 93 -4.88 3.49 -0.57
CA TYR A 93 -4.66 3.61 -2.00
C TYR A 93 -4.48 5.07 -2.43
N SER A 94 -3.78 5.29 -3.54
CA SER A 94 -3.64 6.60 -4.17
C SER A 94 -4.92 7.01 -4.90
N THR A 95 -5.11 8.32 -5.14
CA THR A 95 -6.00 8.75 -6.22
C THR A 95 -5.34 8.35 -7.55
N PRO A 96 -6.03 7.58 -8.41
CA PRO A 96 -5.48 7.17 -9.70
C PRO A 96 -5.37 8.38 -10.63
N VAL A 97 -4.13 8.82 -10.85
CA VAL A 97 -3.76 9.80 -11.89
C VAL A 97 -2.50 9.29 -12.56
N GLU A 98 -2.19 9.78 -13.77
CA GLU A 98 -0.98 9.43 -14.51
C GLU A 98 0.27 9.56 -13.60
N GLY A 99 1.00 8.44 -13.41
CA GLY A 99 2.16 8.36 -12.51
C GLY A 99 1.88 8.05 -11.03
N SER A 100 0.63 7.92 -10.60
CA SER A 100 0.26 7.68 -9.18
C SER A 100 -0.87 6.66 -9.03
N MET A 101 -0.62 5.41 -9.40
CA MET A 101 -1.54 4.29 -9.21
C MET A 101 -0.90 3.22 -8.34
N PHE A 102 -1.23 3.22 -7.05
CA PHE A 102 -0.70 2.25 -6.11
C PHE A 102 -1.63 1.96 -4.93
N ILE A 103 -1.48 0.76 -4.38
CA ILE A 103 -2.16 0.30 -3.18
C ILE A 103 -1.10 -0.06 -2.14
N VAL A 104 -1.26 0.46 -0.92
CA VAL A 104 -0.42 0.19 0.23
C VAL A 104 -1.08 -0.86 1.11
N HIS A 105 -0.32 -1.91 1.43
CA HIS A 105 -0.73 -3.00 2.31
C HIS A 105 0.08 -2.96 3.60
N LEU A 106 -0.62 -2.85 4.72
CA LEU A 106 -0.07 -2.93 6.06
C LEU A 106 -0.65 -4.15 6.76
N GLY A 107 0.24 -5.00 7.28
CA GLY A 107 -0.14 -6.21 8.00
C GLY A 107 0.79 -6.44 9.17
N SER A 108 0.22 -6.62 10.37
CA SER A 108 0.96 -6.96 11.57
C SER A 108 0.38 -8.20 12.23
N GLU A 109 1.27 -9.10 12.65
CA GLU A 109 0.94 -10.26 13.50
C GLU A 109 1.31 -10.05 14.98
N GLN A 110 1.79 -8.85 15.31
CA GLN A 110 2.40 -8.50 16.59
C GLN A 110 1.76 -7.24 17.16
N TYR A 111 0.43 -7.25 17.33
CA TYR A 111 -0.32 -6.15 17.95
C TYR A 111 -0.08 -4.78 17.30
N GLY A 112 0.04 -4.77 15.97
CA GLY A 112 0.20 -3.53 15.20
C GLY A 112 1.64 -3.08 14.99
N ILE A 113 2.65 -3.81 15.48
CA ILE A 113 4.06 -3.48 15.19
C ILE A 113 4.38 -3.84 13.73
N LEU A 114 4.97 -2.90 13.00
CA LEU A 114 5.45 -3.06 11.63
C LEU A 114 6.95 -2.79 11.53
N ASP A 115 7.63 -3.57 10.68
CA ASP A 115 9.01 -3.35 10.27
C ASP A 115 9.13 -2.95 8.79
N SER A 116 8.06 -3.11 8.02
CA SER A 116 8.00 -2.86 6.59
C SER A 116 6.58 -2.55 6.13
N MET A 117 6.48 -2.04 4.91
CA MET A 117 5.23 -1.75 4.21
C MET A 117 5.33 -2.32 2.80
N THR A 118 4.28 -2.97 2.34
CA THR A 118 4.21 -3.50 0.97
C THR A 118 3.36 -2.57 0.11
N VAL A 119 3.82 -2.27 -1.10
CA VAL A 119 3.11 -1.39 -2.03
C VAL A 119 3.00 -2.07 -3.39
N HIS A 120 1.80 -2.11 -3.94
CA HIS A 120 1.50 -2.61 -5.28
C HIS A 120 1.33 -1.43 -6.21
N PHE A 121 2.14 -1.37 -7.28
CA PHE A 121 2.10 -0.34 -8.31
C PHE A 121 1.47 -0.90 -9.58
N PHE A 122 0.57 -0.12 -10.17
CA PHE A 122 -0.23 -0.50 -11.34
C PHE A 122 0.08 0.43 -12.50
N ASP A 123 -0.01 -0.10 -13.72
CA ASP A 123 0.04 0.63 -14.99
C ASP A 123 -1.37 0.94 -15.54
N SER A 124 -2.42 0.39 -14.91
CA SER A 124 -3.80 0.51 -15.35
C SER A 124 -4.74 0.83 -14.19
N GLU A 125 -5.53 1.88 -14.37
CA GLU A 125 -6.61 2.27 -13.46
C GLU A 125 -7.65 1.16 -13.30
N GLU A 126 -7.98 0.46 -14.39
CA GLU A 126 -8.95 -0.66 -14.37
C GLU A 126 -8.43 -1.80 -13.49
N ILE A 127 -7.16 -2.18 -13.64
CA ILE A 127 -6.55 -3.26 -12.86
C ILE A 127 -6.45 -2.86 -11.37
N MET A 128 -6.11 -1.60 -11.09
CA MET A 128 -6.12 -1.06 -9.73
C MET A 128 -7.53 -1.12 -9.11
N LEU A 129 -8.56 -0.68 -9.83
CA LEU A 129 -9.95 -0.71 -9.36
C LEU A 129 -10.45 -2.15 -9.12
N LEU A 130 -10.13 -3.08 -10.03
CA LEU A 130 -10.43 -4.50 -9.86
C LEU A 130 -9.73 -5.07 -8.63
N SER A 131 -8.50 -4.67 -8.37
CA SER A 131 -7.74 -5.07 -7.18
C SER A 131 -8.37 -4.54 -5.88
N ILE A 132 -8.78 -3.28 -5.85
CA ILE A 132 -9.54 -2.68 -4.73
C ILE A 132 -10.85 -3.44 -4.49
N HIS A 133 -11.59 -3.77 -5.54
CA HIS A 133 -12.83 -4.51 -5.43
C HIS A 133 -12.62 -5.91 -4.86
N ARG A 134 -11.57 -6.62 -5.29
CA ARG A 134 -11.17 -7.93 -4.73
C ARG A 134 -10.84 -7.80 -3.24
N LEU A 135 -10.06 -6.79 -2.86
CA LEU A 135 -9.67 -6.54 -1.46
C LEU A 135 -10.88 -6.31 -0.55
N LEU A 136 -11.86 -5.52 -0.99
CA LEU A 136 -13.10 -5.31 -0.23
C LEU A 136 -13.89 -6.60 -0.06
N ARG A 137 -14.05 -7.38 -1.14
CA ARG A 137 -14.74 -8.66 -1.08
C ARG A 137 -14.04 -9.64 -0.15
N ASP A 138 -12.72 -9.72 -0.20
CA ASP A 138 -11.99 -10.69 0.62
C ASP A 138 -12.03 -10.29 2.10
N ASN A 139 -12.06 -9.00 2.43
CA ASN A 139 -12.23 -8.51 3.79
C ASN A 139 -13.61 -8.86 4.40
N THR A 140 -14.67 -9.01 3.60
CA THR A 140 -16.00 -9.40 4.13
C THR A 140 -16.11 -10.88 4.50
N HIS A 141 -15.14 -11.71 4.11
CA HIS A 141 -15.17 -13.17 4.34
C HIS A 141 -14.33 -13.61 5.53
N VAL A 142 -13.73 -12.68 6.27
CA VAL A 142 -12.87 -12.96 7.42
C VAL A 142 -13.59 -12.54 8.70
N GLU A 143 -13.57 -13.39 9.74
CA GLU A 143 -13.98 -13.00 11.09
C GLU A 143 -13.00 -11.96 11.65
N ALA A 144 -13.26 -10.70 11.33
CA ALA A 144 -12.46 -9.55 11.74
C ALA A 144 -13.38 -8.46 12.30
N GLU A 145 -12.88 -7.78 13.33
CA GLU A 145 -13.46 -6.52 13.80
C GLU A 145 -13.04 -5.42 12.80
N VAL A 146 -13.99 -4.97 11.98
CA VAL A 146 -13.77 -3.88 11.03
C VAL A 146 -13.78 -2.56 11.79
N LEU A 147 -12.67 -1.83 11.73
CA LEU A 147 -12.52 -0.52 12.36
C LEU A 147 -13.00 0.59 11.44
N GLU A 148 -12.65 0.46 10.15
CA GLU A 148 -13.01 1.41 9.10
C GLU A 148 -13.13 0.65 7.77
N CYS A 149 -14.05 1.07 6.90
CA CYS A 149 -14.21 0.55 5.55
C CYS A 149 -14.93 1.57 4.67
N GLN A 150 -14.30 1.97 3.56
CA GLN A 150 -14.91 2.86 2.58
C GLN A 150 -15.99 2.15 1.75
N LYS A 151 -17.03 2.90 1.40
CA LYS A 151 -18.09 2.42 0.50
C LYS A 151 -17.66 2.59 -0.96
N MET A 152 -18.15 1.70 -1.82
CA MET A 152 -17.83 1.71 -3.26
C MET A 152 -18.12 3.05 -3.94
N ASN A 153 -19.21 3.72 -3.58
CA ASN A 153 -19.55 5.03 -4.16
C ASN A 153 -18.53 6.14 -3.81
N GLN A 154 -17.90 6.06 -2.64
CA GLN A 154 -16.82 6.99 -2.26
C GLN A 154 -15.56 6.69 -3.07
N ILE A 155 -15.21 5.41 -3.21
CA ILE A 155 -14.05 4.97 -4.00
C ILE A 155 -14.20 5.42 -5.44
N LEU A 156 -15.35 5.18 -6.08
CA LEU A 156 -15.59 5.57 -7.47
C LEU A 156 -15.46 7.09 -7.69
N SER A 157 -15.78 7.92 -6.69
CA SER A 157 -15.59 9.38 -6.80
C SER A 157 -14.13 9.83 -6.79
N HIS A 158 -13.18 8.92 -6.50
CA HIS A 158 -11.75 9.17 -6.64
C HIS A 158 -11.20 8.73 -8.00
N PHE A 159 -11.96 7.92 -8.75
CA PHE A 159 -11.61 7.41 -10.07
C PHE A 159 -12.28 8.24 -11.19
N PHE A 160 -13.48 8.78 -10.94
CA PHE A 160 -14.30 9.48 -11.94
C PHE A 160 -14.83 10.84 -11.46
#